data_AF-A0A2E8HL97-F1
#
_entry.id   AF-A0A2E8HL97-F1
#
_cell.length_a   1.000
_cell.length_b   1.000
_cell.length_c   1.000
_cell.angle_alpha   90.00
_cell.angle_beta   90.00
_cell.angle_gamma   90.00
#
_symmetry.space_group_name_H-M   'P 1'
#
loop_
_entity.id
_entity.type
_entity.pdbx_description
1 polymer ?
#
loop_
_entity_poly.entity_id
_entity_poly.type
_entity_poly.pdbx_seq_one_letter_code
_entity_poly.pdbx_strand_id
1 'polypeptide(L)'
;MSLTVDLYRVEVDNRIIKSRSLAVEGDPNFTELAFYTNALNTETQGLDIVAVLTGNANTDLSVAYNYNKTEVASQTQVNSIDPVSESTVFNIENNLPKHRATATLTRRFGELSAMARANFYGKTIDERGSRENVGAETLVDLELNYKVDGNITVIAGASNLFDNFPDEIDTRLSQGMPYPRRTPIGYHGGMGHLRLVYTLD
;
A
#
# COMPACT_ATOMS: atom_id res chain seq x y z
N MET A 1 -17.23 -4.85 21.73
CA MET A 1 -15.84 -4.46 21.38
C MET A 1 -15.07 -5.72 21.09
N SER A 2 -14.32 -5.74 19.99
CA SER A 2 -13.35 -6.79 19.66
C SER A 2 -11.98 -6.17 19.45
N LEU A 3 -10.94 -6.90 19.84
CA LEU A 3 -9.54 -6.56 19.63
C LEU A 3 -8.80 -7.83 19.23
N THR A 4 -8.09 -7.77 18.11
CA THR A 4 -7.20 -8.84 17.64
C THR A 4 -5.81 -8.25 17.48
N VAL A 5 -4.81 -9.03 17.87
CA VAL A 5 -3.39 -8.71 17.70
C VAL A 5 -2.69 -9.94 17.18
N ASP A 6 -2.07 -9.84 16.01
CA ASP A 6 -1.34 -10.91 15.37
C ASP A 6 0.13 -10.50 15.20
N LEU A 7 1.04 -11.38 15.60
CA LEU A 7 2.47 -11.25 15.37
C LEU A 7 2.89 -12.38 14.43
N TYR A 8 3.64 -12.06 13.38
CA TYR A 8 4.05 -13.05 12.40
C TYR A 8 5.49 -12.87 11.94
N ARG A 9 6.07 -14.00 11.55
CA ARG A 9 7.34 -14.12 10.84
C ARG A 9 7.11 -15.09 9.69
N VAL A 10 7.36 -14.64 8.47
CA VAL A 10 7.18 -15.40 7.23
C VAL A 10 8.51 -15.47 6.53
N GLU A 11 9.03 -16.69 6.39
CA GLU A 11 10.24 -16.97 5.62
C GLU A 11 9.81 -17.53 4.26
N VAL A 12 10.37 -16.98 3.19
CA VAL A 12 10.18 -17.47 1.83
C VAL A 12 11.54 -17.88 1.29
N ASP A 13 11.75 -19.19 1.25
CA ASP A 13 12.96 -19.78 0.67
C ASP A 13 12.82 -19.99 -0.83
N ASN A 14 13.95 -19.88 -1.53
CA ASN A 14 14.08 -20.15 -2.95
C ASN A 14 13.06 -19.37 -3.81
N ARG A 15 12.84 -18.09 -3.49
CA ARG A 15 11.86 -17.23 -4.14
C ARG A 15 12.18 -17.10 -5.64
N ILE A 16 11.18 -17.38 -6.48
CA ILE A 16 11.27 -17.17 -7.91
C ILE A 16 11.24 -15.67 -8.23
N ILE A 17 12.31 -15.16 -8.83
CA ILE A 17 12.46 -13.76 -9.23
C ILE A 17 13.33 -13.67 -10.49
N LYS A 18 13.13 -12.63 -11.30
CA LYS A 18 13.98 -12.38 -12.47
C LYS A 18 15.36 -11.92 -12.01
N SER A 19 16.42 -12.54 -12.53
CA SER A 19 17.80 -12.11 -12.33
C SER A 19 18.08 -10.76 -13.02
N ARG A 20 19.17 -10.09 -12.64
CA ARG A 20 19.81 -9.10 -13.50
C ARG A 20 20.37 -9.78 -14.76
N SER A 21 20.76 -8.98 -15.76
CA SER A 21 21.58 -9.51 -16.84
C SER A 21 22.92 -9.97 -16.27
N LEU A 22 23.25 -11.23 -16.49
CA LEU A 22 24.50 -11.84 -16.07
C LEU A 22 25.33 -12.13 -17.32
N ALA A 23 26.62 -11.84 -17.26
CA ALA A 23 27.53 -12.12 -18.37
C ALA A 23 27.59 -13.62 -18.68
N VAL A 24 27.61 -13.94 -19.97
CA VAL A 24 27.79 -15.32 -20.45
C VAL A 24 29.19 -15.42 -21.05
N GLU A 25 30.07 -16.17 -20.38
CA GLU A 25 31.44 -16.36 -20.87
C GLU A 25 31.49 -17.43 -21.96
N GLY A 26 32.16 -17.12 -23.07
CA GLY A 26 32.46 -18.09 -24.13
C GLY A 26 31.32 -18.43 -25.08
N ASP A 27 30.17 -17.73 -25.02
CA ASP A 27 29.06 -17.91 -25.96
C ASP A 27 29.18 -16.92 -27.15
N PRO A 28 29.14 -17.40 -28.42
CA PRO A 28 29.30 -16.55 -29.59
C PRO A 28 28.02 -15.77 -29.97
N ASN A 29 26.87 -16.09 -29.38
CA ASN A 29 25.57 -15.53 -29.72
C ASN A 29 25.02 -14.58 -28.65
N PHE A 30 25.37 -14.79 -27.38
CA PHE A 30 24.86 -14.03 -26.24
C PHE A 30 25.99 -13.55 -25.34
N THR A 31 26.03 -12.25 -25.06
CA THR A 31 26.98 -11.66 -24.10
C THR A 31 26.43 -11.57 -22.69
N GLU A 32 25.09 -11.51 -22.55
CA GLU A 32 24.40 -11.48 -21.27
C GLU A 32 23.07 -12.24 -21.36
N LEU A 33 22.64 -12.82 -20.24
CA LEU A 33 21.34 -13.47 -20.10
C LEU A 33 20.66 -13.05 -18.79
N ALA A 34 19.34 -12.88 -18.83
CA ALA A 34 18.50 -12.77 -17.64
C ALA A 34 17.46 -13.90 -17.65
N PHE A 35 17.25 -14.53 -16.49
CA PHE A 35 16.37 -15.68 -16.34
C PHE A 35 15.63 -15.61 -15.00
N TYR A 36 14.56 -16.39 -14.86
CA TYR A 36 13.93 -16.57 -13.55
C TYR A 36 14.79 -17.52 -12.71
N THR A 37 15.15 -17.07 -11.51
CA THR A 37 15.97 -17.80 -10.55
C THR A 37 15.21 -18.00 -9.25
N ASN A 38 15.53 -19.07 -8.54
CA ASN A 38 15.06 -19.40 -7.19
C ASN A 38 16.18 -19.17 -6.17
N ALA A 39 17.05 -18.20 -6.43
CA ALA A 39 18.23 -17.93 -5.65
C ALA A 39 18.00 -16.99 -4.46
N LEU A 40 16.82 -16.41 -4.26
CA LEU A 40 16.60 -15.36 -3.25
C LEU A 40 15.79 -15.89 -2.07
N ASN A 41 16.29 -15.69 -0.84
CA ASN A 41 15.51 -15.92 0.37
C ASN A 41 15.10 -14.59 0.99
N THR A 42 13.86 -14.50 1.47
CA THR A 42 13.34 -13.29 2.13
C THR A 42 12.68 -13.63 3.44
N GLU A 43 12.84 -12.76 4.43
CA GLU A 43 12.15 -12.83 5.71
C GLU A 43 11.23 -11.62 5.85
N THR A 44 10.00 -11.84 6.28
CA THR A 44 9.03 -10.78 6.59
C THR A 44 8.55 -10.92 8.03
N GLN A 45 8.72 -9.87 8.81
CA GLN A 45 8.21 -9.78 10.18
C GLN A 45 7.14 -8.70 10.26
N GLY A 46 6.09 -8.94 11.04
CA GLY A 46 5.05 -7.95 11.18
C GLY A 46 4.12 -8.13 12.37
N LEU A 47 3.29 -7.12 12.52
CA LEU A 47 2.29 -6.94 13.56
C LEU A 47 1.01 -6.42 12.91
N ASP A 48 -0.10 -7.08 13.16
CA ASP A 48 -1.43 -6.62 12.79
C ASP A 48 -2.27 -6.39 14.04
N ILE A 49 -2.94 -5.23 14.11
CA ILE A 49 -3.85 -4.88 15.19
C ILE A 49 -5.16 -4.46 14.56
N VAL A 50 -6.26 -5.06 15.00
CA VAL A 50 -7.62 -4.68 14.58
C VAL A 50 -8.49 -4.50 15.82
N ALA A 51 -9.07 -3.31 15.97
CA ALA A 51 -10.00 -2.97 17.02
C ALA A 51 -11.34 -2.55 16.42
N VAL A 52 -12.45 -3.10 16.92
CA VAL A 52 -13.81 -2.73 16.50
C VAL A 52 -14.68 -2.47 17.72
N LEU A 53 -15.29 -1.28 17.75
CA LEU A 53 -16.29 -0.86 18.72
C LEU A 53 -17.60 -0.62 17.98
N THR A 54 -18.56 -1.53 18.13
CA THR A 54 -19.89 -1.42 17.51
C THR A 54 -20.93 -1.07 18.56
N GLY A 55 -21.88 -0.18 18.21
CA GLY A 55 -23.13 -0.04 18.95
C GLY A 55 -23.12 0.82 20.21
N ASN A 56 -22.04 1.56 20.52
CA ASN A 56 -22.12 2.56 21.58
C ASN A 56 -22.78 3.83 21.04
N ALA A 57 -23.98 4.14 21.53
CA ALA A 57 -24.74 5.35 21.21
C ALA A 57 -25.00 5.60 19.71
N ASN A 58 -25.15 4.57 18.86
CA ASN A 58 -25.26 4.69 17.39
C ASN A 58 -23.94 5.05 16.67
N THR A 59 -22.79 4.84 17.32
CA THR A 59 -21.47 4.95 16.71
C THR A 59 -20.82 3.58 16.54
N ASP A 60 -20.24 3.36 15.37
CA ASP A 60 -19.27 2.29 15.12
C ASP A 60 -17.89 2.92 14.85
N LEU A 61 -16.85 2.38 15.48
CA LEU A 61 -15.46 2.73 15.24
C LEU A 61 -14.68 1.46 14.92
N SER A 62 -13.95 1.47 13.81
CA SER A 62 -12.98 0.43 13.46
C SER A 62 -11.62 1.06 13.23
N VAL A 63 -10.59 0.50 13.85
CA VAL A 63 -9.20 0.89 13.66
C VAL A 63 -8.41 -0.36 13.30
N ALA A 64 -7.65 -0.31 12.21
CA ALA A 64 -6.67 -1.33 11.88
C ALA A 64 -5.30 -0.68 11.69
N TYR A 65 -4.26 -1.35 12.19
CA TYR A 65 -2.86 -0.95 12.05
C TYR A 65 -2.04 -2.17 11.65
N ASN A 66 -1.18 -1.98 10.66
CA ASN A 66 -0.24 -2.98 10.16
C ASN A 66 1.18 -2.39 10.23
N TYR A 67 2.09 -3.17 10.82
CA TYR A 67 3.52 -3.01 10.64
C TYR A 67 4.06 -4.22 9.88
N ASN A 68 4.79 -3.99 8.79
CA ASN A 68 5.39 -5.04 7.98
C ASN A 68 6.81 -4.63 7.54
N LYS A 69 7.79 -5.49 7.81
CA LYS A 69 9.18 -5.30 7.40
C LYS A 69 9.66 -6.55 6.67
N THR A 70 10.04 -6.38 5.40
CA THR A 70 10.66 -7.44 4.59
C THR A 70 12.15 -7.17 4.45
N GLU A 71 12.98 -8.20 4.61
CA GLU A 71 14.42 -8.19 4.39
C GLU A 71 14.83 -9.33 3.45
N VAL A 72 15.82 -9.09 2.61
CA VAL A 72 16.47 -10.16 1.83
C VAL A 72 17.48 -10.85 2.74
N ALA A 73 17.20 -12.11 3.08
CA ALA A 73 18.02 -12.88 4.01
C ALA A 73 19.31 -13.39 3.36
N SER A 74 19.25 -13.83 2.10
CA SER A 74 20.42 -14.32 1.36
C SER A 74 20.15 -14.42 -0.15
N GLN A 75 21.23 -14.57 -0.92
CA GLN A 75 21.19 -14.99 -2.31
C GLN A 75 22.14 -16.17 -2.57
N THR A 76 21.72 -17.13 -3.38
CA THR A 76 22.59 -18.15 -3.96
C THR A 76 23.29 -17.59 -5.19
N GLN A 77 24.62 -17.54 -5.15
CA GLN A 77 25.42 -16.96 -6.24
C GLN A 77 25.50 -17.86 -7.47
N VAL A 78 25.56 -17.22 -8.64
CA VAL A 78 25.85 -17.86 -9.94
C VAL A 78 27.19 -17.31 -10.41
N ASN A 79 28.20 -18.17 -10.59
CA ASN A 79 29.58 -17.75 -10.93
C ASN A 79 30.13 -16.66 -9.98
N SER A 80 29.91 -16.82 -8.66
CA SER A 80 30.30 -15.85 -7.62
C SER A 80 29.65 -14.47 -7.74
N ILE A 81 28.54 -14.37 -8.48
CA ILE A 81 27.78 -13.15 -8.71
C ILE A 81 26.38 -13.32 -8.13
N ASP A 82 25.91 -12.34 -7.36
CA ASP A 82 24.51 -12.31 -6.90
C ASP A 82 23.59 -12.11 -8.11
N PRO A 83 22.65 -13.04 -8.35
CA PRO A 83 21.79 -12.98 -9.53
C PRO A 83 20.71 -11.89 -9.42
N VAL A 84 20.37 -11.40 -8.22
CA VAL A 84 19.42 -10.30 -8.03
C VAL A 84 20.20 -9.02 -7.69
N SER A 85 19.93 -7.94 -8.43
CA SER A 85 20.65 -6.68 -8.26
C SER A 85 20.35 -6.01 -6.93
N GLU A 86 21.31 -5.24 -6.42
CA GLU A 86 21.13 -4.44 -5.21
C GLU A 86 19.93 -3.49 -5.28
N SER A 87 19.64 -2.90 -6.45
CA SER A 87 18.44 -2.07 -6.63
C SER A 87 17.15 -2.87 -6.49
N THR A 88 17.15 -4.15 -6.90
CA THR A 88 15.99 -5.03 -6.73
C THR A 88 15.83 -5.46 -5.28
N VAL A 89 16.94 -5.79 -4.59
CA VAL A 89 16.96 -6.03 -3.14
C VAL A 89 16.42 -4.82 -2.39
N PHE A 90 16.95 -3.63 -2.66
CA PHE A 90 16.50 -2.40 -2.04
C PHE A 90 15.01 -2.15 -2.21
N ASN A 91 14.48 -2.42 -3.41
CA ASN A 91 13.07 -2.31 -3.71
C ASN A 91 12.19 -3.27 -2.89
N ILE A 92 12.64 -4.50 -2.69
CA ILE A 92 11.92 -5.49 -1.89
C ILE A 92 11.78 -4.99 -0.44
N GLU A 93 12.79 -4.29 0.08
CA GLU A 93 12.87 -3.91 1.49
C GLU A 93 12.25 -2.54 1.82
N ASN A 94 12.25 -1.60 0.87
CA ASN A 94 11.98 -0.18 1.18
C ASN A 94 10.92 0.50 0.30
N ASN A 95 10.47 -0.16 -0.77
CA ASN A 95 9.56 0.49 -1.72
C ASN A 95 8.11 0.57 -1.18
N LEU A 96 7.73 -0.31 -0.25
CA LEU A 96 6.41 -0.30 0.40
C LEU A 96 6.47 0.31 1.82
N PRO A 97 5.41 1.00 2.28
CA PRO A 97 5.34 1.51 3.63
C PRO A 97 5.43 0.40 4.66
N LYS A 98 6.31 0.57 5.66
CA LYS A 98 6.37 -0.34 6.80
C LYS A 98 5.19 -0.18 7.75
N HIS A 99 4.54 0.98 7.74
CA HIS A 99 3.41 1.31 8.60
C HIS A 99 2.20 1.64 7.73
N ARG A 100 1.06 1.02 8.01
CA ARG A 100 -0.24 1.41 7.47
C ARG A 100 -1.27 1.43 8.58
N ALA A 101 -2.19 2.39 8.53
CA ALA A 101 -3.32 2.42 9.44
C ALA A 101 -4.58 2.84 8.70
N THR A 102 -5.73 2.35 9.15
CA THR A 102 -7.03 2.87 8.73
C THR A 102 -7.91 3.02 9.96
N ALA A 103 -8.59 4.15 10.07
CA ALA A 103 -9.60 4.40 11.09
C ALA A 103 -10.89 4.81 10.40
N THR A 104 -11.98 4.09 10.67
CA THR A 104 -13.31 4.38 10.13
C THR A 104 -14.28 4.62 11.29
N LEU A 105 -14.94 5.77 11.29
CA LEU A 105 -15.99 6.15 12.22
C LEU A 105 -17.30 6.27 11.45
N THR A 106 -18.33 5.53 11.87
CA THR A 106 -19.69 5.67 11.34
C THR A 106 -20.62 6.06 12.47
N ARG A 107 -21.34 7.17 12.32
CA ARG A 107 -22.33 7.66 13.28
C ARG A 107 -23.71 7.74 12.63
N ARG A 108 -24.71 7.18 13.31
CA ARG A 108 -26.10 7.20 12.86
C ARG A 108 -26.93 8.17 13.71
N PHE A 109 -27.70 9.02 13.03
CA PHE A 109 -28.57 10.08 13.54
C PHE A 109 -30.00 9.87 13.00
N GLY A 110 -30.64 8.75 13.35
CA GLY A 110 -31.92 8.36 12.76
C GLY A 110 -31.74 7.98 11.29
N GLU A 111 -32.40 8.70 10.39
CA GLU A 111 -32.36 8.47 8.94
C GLU A 111 -31.06 8.93 8.26
N LEU A 112 -30.24 9.72 8.95
CA LEU A 112 -28.93 10.15 8.48
C LEU A 112 -27.82 9.26 9.08
N SER A 113 -26.88 8.81 8.24
CA SER A 113 -25.64 8.18 8.67
C SER A 113 -24.45 8.91 8.06
N ALA A 114 -23.47 9.25 8.89
CA ALA A 114 -22.22 9.88 8.47
C ALA A 114 -21.06 8.92 8.71
N MET A 115 -20.18 8.78 7.73
CA MET A 115 -18.94 8.02 7.80
C MET A 115 -17.75 8.94 7.53
N ALA A 116 -16.72 8.83 8.36
CA ALA A 116 -15.42 9.42 8.12
C ALA A 116 -14.35 8.33 8.20
N ARG A 117 -13.40 8.33 7.26
CA ARG A 117 -12.28 7.39 7.23
C ARG A 117 -10.97 8.13 7.04
N ALA A 118 -9.95 7.74 7.80
CA ALA A 118 -8.57 8.16 7.58
C ALA A 118 -7.71 6.94 7.23
N ASN A 119 -6.99 6.99 6.11
CA ASN A 119 -6.05 5.96 5.68
C ASN A 119 -4.64 6.54 5.71
N PHE A 120 -3.80 6.07 6.63
CA PHE A 120 -2.42 6.48 6.79
C PHE A 120 -1.46 5.50 6.09
N TYR A 121 -0.50 6.05 5.37
CA TYR A 121 0.58 5.35 4.69
C TYR A 121 1.90 5.93 5.16
N GLY A 122 2.74 5.09 5.76
CA GLY A 122 4.07 5.50 6.19
C GLY A 122 4.98 5.86 5.02
N LYS A 123 6.07 6.56 5.37
CA LYS A 123 7.16 6.91 4.46
C LYS A 123 7.77 5.70 3.76
N THR A 124 8.21 5.91 2.52
CA THR A 124 8.93 4.93 1.69
C THR A 124 10.21 5.55 1.12
N ILE A 125 10.97 4.77 0.36
CA ILE A 125 12.15 5.27 -0.36
C ILE A 125 12.04 4.81 -1.82
N ASP A 126 12.08 5.76 -2.77
CA ASP A 126 12.15 5.43 -4.21
C ASP A 126 13.58 4.95 -4.53
N GLU A 127 13.71 3.89 -5.33
CA GLU A 127 15.01 3.28 -5.59
C GLU A 127 15.92 4.08 -6.52
N ARG A 128 15.36 5.10 -7.20
CA ARG A 128 16.05 5.79 -8.27
C ARG A 128 17.12 6.74 -7.73
N GLY A 129 18.22 6.85 -8.47
CA GLY A 129 19.25 7.86 -8.23
C GLY A 129 19.81 7.75 -6.81
N SER A 130 19.65 8.81 -6.04
CA SER A 130 20.15 8.94 -4.66
C SER A 130 19.31 8.25 -3.59
N ARG A 131 18.27 7.50 -3.96
CA ARG A 131 17.30 6.87 -3.04
C ARG A 131 16.59 7.90 -2.16
N GLU A 132 15.63 8.59 -2.76
CA GLU A 132 14.92 9.69 -2.11
C GLU A 132 13.80 9.21 -1.19
N ASN A 133 13.68 9.84 -0.01
CA ASN A 133 12.59 9.58 0.90
C ASN A 133 11.29 10.17 0.33
N VAL A 134 10.25 9.36 0.32
CA VAL A 134 8.88 9.80 0.07
C VAL A 134 8.19 9.91 1.42
N GLY A 135 7.55 11.04 1.70
CA GLY A 135 6.86 11.28 2.96
C GLY A 135 5.70 10.34 3.22
N ALA A 136 5.23 10.38 4.46
CA ALA A 136 4.03 9.68 4.86
C ALA A 136 2.79 10.47 4.45
N GLU A 137 1.72 9.79 4.07
CA GLU A 137 0.50 10.43 3.54
C GLU A 137 -0.76 9.92 4.28
N THR A 138 -1.75 10.80 4.46
CA THR A 138 -3.05 10.47 5.06
C THR A 138 -4.18 10.88 4.15
N LEU A 139 -4.91 9.90 3.61
CA LEU A 139 -6.12 10.15 2.84
C LEU A 139 -7.33 10.17 3.76
N VAL A 140 -8.17 11.20 3.63
CA VAL A 140 -9.42 11.31 4.40
C VAL A 140 -10.62 11.19 3.47
N ASP A 141 -11.54 10.29 3.81
CA ASP A 141 -12.79 10.09 3.09
C ASP A 141 -13.97 10.49 3.99
N LEU A 142 -15.04 11.01 3.38
CA LEU A 142 -16.28 11.35 4.05
C LEU A 142 -17.48 10.89 3.22
N GLU A 143 -18.49 10.31 3.86
CA GLU A 143 -19.73 9.90 3.20
C GLU A 143 -20.94 10.17 4.09
N LEU A 144 -21.99 10.76 3.51
CA LEU A 144 -23.29 10.98 4.11
C LEU A 144 -24.32 10.12 3.38
N ASN A 145 -25.10 9.36 4.15
CA ASN A 145 -26.17 8.51 3.67
C ASN A 145 -27.47 8.99 4.32
N TYR A 146 -28.46 9.39 3.52
CA TYR A 146 -29.75 9.86 4.00
C TYR A 146 -30.88 9.01 3.42
N LYS A 147 -31.68 8.40 4.29
CA LYS A 147 -32.89 7.69 3.92
C LYS A 147 -34.03 8.70 3.78
N VAL A 148 -34.49 8.90 2.55
CA VAL A 148 -35.56 9.84 2.25
C VAL A 148 -36.91 9.22 2.60
N ASP A 149 -37.12 7.98 2.15
CA ASP A 149 -38.28 7.12 2.42
C ASP A 149 -37.80 5.66 2.51
N GLY A 150 -38.66 4.72 2.93
CA GLY A 150 -38.30 3.30 3.08
C GLY A 150 -37.67 2.63 1.86
N ASN A 151 -37.91 3.17 0.67
CA ASN A 151 -37.43 2.63 -0.60
C ASN A 151 -36.33 3.50 -1.25
N ILE A 152 -36.02 4.71 -0.76
CA ILE A 152 -35.05 5.64 -1.39
C ILE A 152 -33.95 6.05 -0.40
N THR A 153 -32.70 5.85 -0.80
CA THR A 153 -31.52 6.36 -0.09
C THR A 153 -30.67 7.23 -1.01
N VAL A 154 -30.31 8.43 -0.54
CA VAL A 154 -29.38 9.34 -1.22
C VAL A 154 -28.04 9.29 -0.49
N ILE A 155 -26.96 9.15 -1.24
CA ILE A 155 -25.61 9.02 -0.72
C ILE A 155 -24.72 10.06 -1.40
N ALA A 156 -24.08 10.91 -0.62
CA ALA A 156 -23.10 11.88 -1.12
C ALA A 156 -21.79 11.70 -0.37
N GLY A 157 -20.66 11.70 -1.07
CA GLY A 157 -19.37 11.53 -0.43
C GLY A 157 -18.21 12.10 -1.21
N ALA A 158 -17.04 12.06 -0.58
CA ALA A 158 -15.77 12.41 -1.15
C ALA A 158 -14.70 11.43 -0.66
N SER A 159 -13.91 10.90 -1.57
CA SER A 159 -12.67 10.18 -1.28
C SER A 159 -11.46 11.09 -1.49
N ASN A 160 -10.45 11.00 -0.63
CA ASN A 160 -9.32 11.92 -0.64
C ASN A 160 -9.78 13.40 -0.59
N LEU A 161 -10.59 13.73 0.42
CA LEU A 161 -11.27 15.02 0.60
C LEU A 161 -10.33 16.24 0.53
N PHE A 162 -9.06 16.06 0.91
CA PHE A 162 -8.06 17.12 0.92
C PHE A 162 -7.20 17.19 -0.34
N ASP A 163 -7.49 16.36 -1.36
CA ASP A 163 -6.76 16.33 -2.63
C ASP A 163 -5.25 16.09 -2.43
N ASN A 164 -4.90 15.12 -1.59
CA ASN A 164 -3.51 14.78 -1.30
C ASN A 164 -2.90 13.91 -2.40
N PHE A 165 -1.61 14.11 -2.65
CA PHE A 165 -0.80 13.37 -3.62
C PHE A 165 0.48 12.85 -2.93
N PRO A 166 1.19 11.88 -3.52
CA PRO A 166 2.51 11.51 -3.02
C PRO A 166 3.44 12.72 -3.06
N ASP A 167 4.44 12.79 -2.19
CA ASP A 167 5.47 13.82 -2.31
C ASP A 167 6.17 13.72 -3.68
N GLU A 168 6.44 14.89 -4.28
CA GLU A 168 7.28 14.97 -5.46
C GLU A 168 8.74 14.64 -5.11
N ILE A 169 9.47 14.02 -6.04
CA ILE A 169 10.88 13.66 -5.89
C ILE A 169 11.71 14.11 -7.09
N ASP A 170 12.91 14.62 -6.81
CA ASP A 170 13.74 15.31 -7.80
C ASP A 170 14.21 14.37 -8.91
N THR A 171 14.53 13.13 -8.56
CA THR A 171 15.05 12.13 -9.50
C THR A 171 14.06 11.78 -10.60
N ARG A 172 12.77 12.12 -10.46
CA ARG A 172 11.74 11.78 -11.47
C ARG A 172 11.18 12.98 -12.23
N LEU A 173 11.37 14.21 -11.75
CA LEU A 173 10.95 15.43 -12.43
C LEU A 173 11.33 15.47 -13.92
N SER A 174 12.57 15.11 -14.24
CA SER A 174 13.09 15.07 -15.63
C SER A 174 12.34 14.12 -16.58
N GLN A 175 11.54 13.19 -16.05
CA GLN A 175 10.73 12.26 -16.85
C GLN A 175 9.28 12.73 -17.05
N GLY A 176 8.93 13.95 -16.61
CA GLY A 176 7.54 14.43 -16.65
C GLY A 176 6.61 13.69 -15.68
N MET A 177 7.20 12.99 -14.70
CA MET A 177 6.49 12.27 -13.64
C MET A 177 7.10 12.72 -12.30
N PRO A 178 6.57 13.78 -11.67
CA PRO A 178 7.17 14.34 -10.46
C PRO A 178 7.09 13.40 -9.25
N TYR A 179 6.18 12.42 -9.27
CA TYR A 179 5.93 11.49 -8.17
C TYR A 179 6.73 10.19 -8.28
N PRO A 180 7.00 9.50 -7.14
CA PRO A 180 7.61 8.17 -7.12
C PRO A 180 6.80 7.17 -7.94
N ARG A 181 7.49 6.31 -8.71
CA ARG A 181 6.82 5.39 -9.65
C ARG A 181 5.90 4.40 -8.94
N ARG A 182 6.27 4.05 -7.72
CA ARG A 182 5.59 3.07 -6.88
C ARG A 182 5.12 3.79 -5.63
N THR A 183 3.90 4.30 -5.70
CA THR A 183 3.22 4.94 -4.58
C THR A 183 2.08 4.05 -4.11
N PRO A 184 1.92 3.85 -2.79
CA PRO A 184 0.85 3.02 -2.23
C PRO A 184 -0.53 3.69 -2.32
N ILE A 185 -0.59 5.01 -2.53
CA ILE A 185 -1.84 5.78 -2.62
C ILE A 185 -2.29 6.06 -4.06
N GLY A 186 -1.47 5.71 -5.06
CA GLY A 186 -1.73 6.05 -6.46
C GLY A 186 -1.50 7.53 -6.76
N TYR A 187 -2.08 8.01 -7.86
CA TYR A 187 -1.97 9.40 -8.34
C TYR A 187 -3.33 10.09 -8.50
N HIS A 188 -4.36 9.52 -7.88
CA HIS A 188 -5.71 10.07 -7.95
C HIS A 188 -5.88 11.14 -6.88
N GLY A 189 -6.28 12.33 -7.31
CA GLY A 189 -6.68 13.41 -6.42
C GLY A 189 -8.03 13.15 -5.76
N GLY A 190 -8.59 14.20 -5.17
CA GLY A 190 -9.91 14.20 -4.56
C GLY A 190 -11.02 13.86 -5.57
N MET A 191 -11.96 13.02 -5.15
CA MET A 191 -13.11 12.64 -5.97
C MET A 191 -14.38 12.72 -5.14
N GLY A 192 -15.39 13.43 -5.65
CA GLY A 192 -16.74 13.47 -5.09
C GLY A 192 -17.68 12.52 -5.82
N HIS A 193 -18.69 12.01 -5.11
CA HIS A 193 -19.73 11.16 -5.71
C HIS A 193 -21.11 11.44 -5.12
N LEU A 194 -22.13 11.18 -5.94
CA LEU A 194 -23.54 11.16 -5.58
C LEU A 194 -24.16 9.85 -6.08
N ARG A 195 -24.86 9.13 -5.21
CA ARG A 195 -25.58 7.88 -5.55
C ARG A 195 -27.02 7.97 -5.06
N LEU A 196 -27.93 7.45 -5.85
CA LEU A 196 -29.33 7.23 -5.48
C LEU A 196 -29.61 5.74 -5.54
N VAL A 197 -30.10 5.18 -4.44
CA VAL A 197 -30.43 3.76 -4.31
C VAL A 197 -31.94 3.66 -4.13
N TYR A 198 -32.59 2.88 -5.00
CA TYR A 198 -34.00 2.55 -4.90
C TYR A 198 -34.19 1.05 -4.71
N THR A 199 -34.89 0.66 -3.64
CA THR A 199 -35.19 -0.75 -3.35
C THR A 199 -36.63 -1.05 -3.75
N LEU A 200 -36.79 -2.00 -4.68
CA LEU A 200 -38.09 -2.56 -5.08
C LEU A 200 -38.49 -3.65 -4.08
N ASP A 201 -39.78 -3.72 -3.78
CA ASP A 201 -40.40 -4.79 -2.97
C ASP A 201 -40.46 -6.13 -3.72
#